data_AF-A0A8J2FJT0-F1
#
_entry.id   AF-A0A8J2FJT0-F1
#
_cell.length_a   1.000
_cell.length_b   1.000
_cell.length_c   1.000
_cell.angle_alpha   90.00
_cell.angle_beta   90.00
_cell.angle_gamma   90.00
#
_symmetry.space_group_name_H-M   'P 1'
#
loop_
_entity.id
_entity.type
_entity.pdbx_description
1 polymer ?
#
loop_
_entity_poly.entity_id
_entity_poly.type
_entity_poly.pdbx_seq_one_letter_code
_entity_poly.pdbx_strand_id
1 'polypeptide(L)'
;QIFILFLLDPTIANASLQQLCVQLTYEALQQLLEVENLRNYGRNFLQYQMILKNCAHFLGQLTLAQNRPLKSKFLDLKGLLKLADEQEELQGLVGIVLPFVTTILRSCKASKVFCPKNPWTEAILTRLAELWGAAMNPMNAVCDADVADQHL
;
A
#
# COMPACT_ATOMS: atom_id res chain seq x y z
N GLN A 1 2.70 15.32 -2.53
CA GLN A 1 1.31 15.77 -2.72
C GLN A 1 1.12 16.62 -3.99
N ILE A 2 1.96 17.64 -4.26
CA ILE A 2 1.85 18.51 -5.46
C ILE A 2 1.93 17.74 -6.78
N PHE A 3 2.86 16.79 -6.92
CA PHE A 3 3.04 16.03 -8.16
C PHE A 3 1.80 15.18 -8.55
N ILE A 4 1.09 14.64 -7.56
CA ILE A 4 -0.15 13.88 -7.80
C ILE A 4 -1.25 14.81 -8.30
N LEU A 5 -1.38 16.01 -7.71
CA LEU A 5 -2.34 17.01 -8.17
C LEU A 5 -2.07 17.41 -9.62
N PHE A 6 -0.80 17.63 -9.97
CA PHE A 6 -0.40 17.92 -11.35
C PHE A 6 -0.79 16.79 -12.32
N LEU A 7 -0.50 15.54 -11.96
CA LEU A 7 -0.83 14.40 -12.82
C LEU A 7 -2.34 14.19 -13.00
N LEU A 8 -3.14 14.54 -11.98
CA LEU A 8 -4.59 14.36 -11.98
C LEU A 8 -5.37 15.60 -12.48
N ASP A 9 -4.68 16.71 -12.74
CA ASP A 9 -5.31 17.93 -13.24
C ASP A 9 -5.92 17.68 -14.63
N PRO A 10 -7.25 17.82 -14.82
CA PRO A 10 -7.89 17.52 -16.10
C PRO A 10 -7.43 18.42 -17.26
N THR A 11 -6.82 19.57 -16.97
CA THR A 11 -6.32 20.50 -17.99
C THR A 11 -4.94 20.11 -18.51
N ILE A 12 -4.15 19.38 -17.72
CA ILE A 12 -2.77 18.93 -18.05
C ILE A 12 -2.69 17.40 -18.17
N ALA A 13 -3.76 16.68 -17.80
CA ALA A 13 -3.80 15.22 -17.71
C ALA A 13 -3.38 14.56 -19.02
N ASN A 14 -2.23 13.88 -18.98
CA ASN A 14 -1.76 13.02 -20.05
C ASN A 14 -1.88 11.56 -19.60
N ALA A 15 -2.83 10.84 -20.19
CA ALA A 15 -3.10 9.44 -19.84
C ALA A 15 -1.88 8.53 -20.04
N SER A 16 -1.09 8.76 -21.10
CA SER A 16 0.14 8.00 -21.36
C SER A 16 1.20 8.25 -20.30
N LEU A 17 1.33 9.49 -19.83
CA LEU A 17 2.24 9.84 -18.74
C LEU A 17 1.79 9.19 -17.41
N GLN A 18 0.49 9.25 -17.08
CA GLN A 18 -0.03 8.59 -15.89
C GLN A 18 0.23 7.07 -15.92
N GLN A 19 0.01 6.43 -17.07
CA GLN A 19 0.27 5.01 -17.24
C GLN A 19 1.76 4.68 -17.08
N LEU A 20 2.65 5.49 -17.64
CA LEU A 20 4.09 5.33 -17.50
C LEU A 20 4.53 5.48 -16.03
N CYS A 21 4.02 6.50 -15.33
CA CYS A 21 4.30 6.69 -13.90
C CYS A 21 3.85 5.48 -13.07
N VAL A 22 2.66 4.95 -13.34
CA VAL A 22 2.16 3.73 -12.67
C VAL A 22 3.05 2.53 -12.97
N GLN A 23 3.48 2.35 -14.22
CA GLN A 23 4.38 1.24 -14.60
C GLN A 23 5.72 1.33 -13.89
N LEU A 24 6.39 2.49 -13.93
CA LEU A 24 7.67 2.70 -13.24
C LEU A 24 7.54 2.50 -11.73
N THR A 25 6.40 2.86 -11.15
CA THR A 25 6.14 2.62 -9.72
C THR A 25 6.03 1.13 -9.42
N TYR A 26 5.37 0.34 -10.28
CA TYR A 26 5.35 -1.12 -10.12
C TYR A 26 6.75 -1.73 -10.22
N GLU A 27 7.53 -1.33 -11.21
CA GLU A 27 8.91 -1.83 -11.41
C GLU A 27 9.80 -1.51 -10.19
N ALA A 28 9.69 -0.28 -9.65
CA ALA A 28 10.38 0.09 -8.43
C ALA A 28 9.92 -0.75 -7.22
N LEU A 29 8.60 -0.98 -7.08
CA LEU A 29 8.06 -1.78 -5.98
C LEU A 29 8.49 -3.26 -6.06
N GLN A 30 8.60 -3.82 -7.27
CA GLN A 30 9.09 -5.19 -7.45
C GLN A 30 10.52 -5.34 -6.95
N GLN A 31 11.40 -4.40 -7.29
CA GLN A 31 12.78 -4.36 -6.79
C GLN A 31 12.82 -4.18 -5.27
N LEU A 32 12.05 -3.21 -4.75
CA LEU A 32 12.06 -2.90 -3.32
C LEU A 32 11.55 -4.10 -2.50
N LEU A 33 10.42 -4.70 -2.88
CA LEU A 33 9.75 -5.78 -2.12
C LEU A 33 10.39 -7.17 -2.31
N GLU A 34 11.54 -7.28 -2.97
CA GLU A 34 12.30 -8.52 -2.99
C GLU A 34 12.68 -8.94 -1.56
N VAL A 35 12.49 -10.22 -1.23
CA VAL A 35 12.67 -10.74 0.13
C VAL A 35 14.07 -10.43 0.65
N GLU A 36 15.11 -10.57 -0.17
CA GLU A 36 16.49 -10.26 0.23
C GLU A 36 16.66 -8.79 0.66
N ASN A 37 15.99 -7.86 -0.02
CA ASN A 37 16.00 -6.46 0.38
C ASN A 37 15.29 -6.31 1.71
N LEU A 38 14.09 -6.87 1.85
CA LEU A 38 13.30 -6.83 3.10
C LEU A 38 14.07 -7.35 4.32
N ARG A 39 14.98 -8.32 4.14
CA ARG A 39 15.84 -8.86 5.20
C ARG A 39 16.98 -7.91 5.62
N ASN A 40 17.47 -7.08 4.71
CA ASN A 40 18.75 -6.38 4.86
C ASN A 40 18.63 -4.92 5.34
N TYR A 41 17.43 -4.45 5.71
CA TYR A 41 17.21 -3.05 6.06
C TYR A 41 17.70 -2.60 7.44
N GLY A 42 18.24 -3.49 8.29
CA GLY A 42 18.54 -3.27 9.71
C GLY A 42 18.86 -1.84 10.17
N ARG A 43 19.79 -1.11 9.52
CA ARG A 43 20.14 0.29 9.88
C ARG A 43 19.33 1.40 9.18
N ASN A 44 18.70 1.10 8.05
CA ASN A 44 17.95 2.06 7.23
C ASN A 44 16.44 1.75 7.19
N PHE A 45 15.95 0.97 8.16
CA PHE A 45 14.57 0.52 8.24
C PHE A 45 13.54 1.65 8.02
N LEU A 46 13.66 2.75 8.76
CA LEU A 46 12.74 3.89 8.68
C LEU A 46 12.73 4.56 7.30
N GLN A 47 13.91 4.71 6.68
CA GLN A 47 14.04 5.32 5.35
C GLN A 47 13.37 4.45 4.30
N TYR A 48 13.57 3.14 4.40
CA TYR A 48 12.97 2.19 3.48
C TYR A 48 11.45 2.11 3.64
N GLN A 49 10.96 2.07 4.88
CA GLN A 49 9.54 2.13 5.19
C GLN A 49 8.90 3.41 4.63
N MET A 50 9.59 4.56 4.73
CA MET A 50 9.15 5.83 4.14
C MET A 50 9.08 5.77 2.61
N ILE A 51 10.11 5.24 1.93
CA ILE A 51 10.12 5.08 0.46
C ILE A 51 8.95 4.21 0.01
N LEU A 52 8.75 3.06 0.65
CA LEU A 52 7.64 2.17 0.34
C LEU A 52 6.28 2.83 0.57
N LYS A 53 6.08 3.52 1.70
CA LYS A 53 4.84 4.27 1.98
C LYS A 53 4.58 5.35 0.92
N ASN A 54 5.63 6.04 0.46
CA ASN A 54 5.51 7.05 -0.60
C ASN A 54 5.10 6.43 -1.95
N CYS A 55 5.72 5.30 -2.34
CA CYS A 55 5.35 4.57 -3.54
C CYS A 55 3.92 4.00 -3.44
N ALA A 56 3.54 3.44 -2.30
CA ALA A 56 2.19 2.97 -2.00
C ALA A 56 1.15 4.08 -2.16
N HIS A 57 1.40 5.23 -1.53
CA HIS A 57 0.49 6.38 -1.61
C HIS A 57 0.33 6.86 -3.05
N PHE A 58 1.44 7.02 -3.78
CA PHE A 58 1.43 7.43 -5.17
C PHE A 58 0.65 6.45 -6.06
N LEU A 59 0.91 5.16 -5.90
CA LEU A 59 0.22 4.12 -6.66
C LEU A 59 -1.28 4.09 -6.36
N GLY A 60 -1.67 4.14 -5.08
CA GLY A 60 -3.07 4.16 -4.66
C GLY A 60 -3.85 5.34 -5.22
N GLN A 61 -3.26 6.53 -5.22
CA GLN A 61 -3.87 7.75 -5.77
C GLN A 61 -4.06 7.70 -7.28
N LEU A 62 -3.12 7.10 -8.02
CA LEU A 62 -3.21 6.97 -9.48
C LEU A 62 -4.04 5.76 -9.95
N THR A 63 -4.37 4.83 -9.05
CA THR A 63 -5.11 3.61 -9.39
C THR A 63 -6.47 3.57 -8.70
N LEU A 64 -6.51 3.14 -7.44
CA LEU A 64 -7.72 2.87 -6.68
C LEU A 64 -8.60 4.12 -6.53
N ALA A 65 -8.02 5.28 -6.21
CA ALA A 65 -8.76 6.54 -6.10
C ALA A 65 -9.38 6.97 -7.45
N GLN A 66 -8.80 6.54 -8.56
CA GLN A 66 -9.32 6.76 -9.92
C GLN A 66 -10.22 5.62 -10.41
N ASN A 67 -10.68 4.74 -9.50
CA ASN A 67 -11.49 3.55 -9.82
C ASN A 67 -10.80 2.57 -10.81
N ARG A 68 -9.46 2.54 -10.83
CA ARG A 68 -8.68 1.59 -11.62
C ARG A 68 -8.10 0.48 -10.73
N PRO A 69 -8.21 -0.80 -11.12
CA PRO A 69 -7.72 -1.91 -10.31
C PRO A 69 -6.20 -1.96 -10.23
N LEU A 70 -5.69 -2.44 -9.11
CA LEU A 70 -4.29 -2.87 -9.00
C LEU A 70 -4.10 -4.18 -9.75
N LYS A 71 -2.98 -4.29 -10.46
CA LYS A 71 -2.66 -5.48 -11.26
C LYS A 71 -1.96 -6.49 -10.35
N SER A 72 -2.68 -7.53 -9.95
CA SER A 72 -2.16 -8.59 -9.05
C SER A 72 -0.86 -9.23 -9.51
N LYS A 73 -0.62 -9.30 -10.83
CA LYS A 73 0.63 -9.82 -11.41
C LYS A 73 1.88 -9.01 -11.03
N PHE A 74 1.71 -7.72 -10.70
CA PHE A 74 2.80 -6.83 -10.33
C PHE A 74 2.83 -6.57 -8.82
N LEU A 75 1.65 -6.55 -8.19
CA LEU A 75 1.52 -6.34 -6.76
C LEU A 75 0.33 -7.11 -6.21
N ASP A 76 0.61 -8.23 -5.55
CA ASP A 76 -0.39 -9.01 -4.82
C ASP A 76 -0.37 -8.64 -3.33
N LEU A 77 -1.31 -7.79 -2.92
CA LEU A 77 -1.42 -7.36 -1.53
C LEU A 77 -1.78 -8.51 -0.59
N LYS A 78 -2.57 -9.50 -1.04
CA LYS A 78 -2.94 -10.65 -0.20
C LYS A 78 -1.75 -11.57 0.01
N GLY A 79 -0.99 -11.83 -1.06
CA GLY A 79 0.26 -12.59 -1.01
C GLY A 79 1.29 -11.93 -0.09
N LEU A 80 1.43 -10.59 -0.14
CA LEU A 80 2.33 -9.86 0.75
C LEU A 80 1.95 -9.97 2.22
N LEU A 81 0.67 -9.82 2.55
CA LEU A 81 0.18 -10.00 3.93
C LEU A 81 0.43 -11.44 4.41
N LYS A 82 0.19 -12.43 3.56
CA LYS A 82 0.46 -13.84 3.87
C LYS A 82 1.96 -14.09 4.10
N LEU A 83 2.83 -13.52 3.27
CA LEU A 83 4.28 -13.62 3.47
C LEU A 83 4.71 -13.03 4.83
N ALA A 84 4.11 -11.90 5.22
CA ALA A 84 4.39 -11.25 6.50
C ALA A 84 3.96 -12.13 7.70
N ASP A 85 2.85 -12.86 7.56
CA ASP A 85 2.36 -13.84 8.53
C ASP A 85 3.30 -15.05 8.67
N GLU A 86 3.70 -15.65 7.54
CA GLU A 86 4.51 -16.87 7.50
C GLU A 86 5.99 -16.65 7.87
N GLN A 87 6.47 -15.41 7.81
CA GLN A 87 7.87 -15.04 8.04
C GLN A 87 8.03 -14.21 9.32
N GLU A 88 7.29 -14.53 10.38
CA GLU A 88 7.27 -13.80 11.65
C GLU A 88 8.68 -13.66 12.29
N GLU A 89 9.59 -14.61 12.03
CA GLU A 89 11.00 -14.57 12.46
C GLU A 89 11.78 -13.37 11.88
N LEU A 90 11.33 -12.82 10.75
CA LEU A 90 11.78 -11.52 10.26
C LEU A 90 11.07 -10.43 11.06
N GLN A 91 11.56 -10.19 12.28
CA GLN A 91 10.97 -9.28 13.29
C GLN A 91 10.58 -7.87 12.80
N GLY A 92 10.97 -7.45 11.59
CA GLY A 92 10.59 -6.17 10.97
C GLY A 92 9.66 -6.26 9.75
N LEU A 93 9.35 -7.45 9.21
CA LEU A 93 8.63 -7.57 7.94
C LEU A 93 7.17 -7.11 8.06
N VAL A 94 6.48 -7.52 9.12
CA VAL A 94 5.13 -7.03 9.45
C VAL A 94 5.13 -5.50 9.59
N GLY A 95 6.16 -4.94 10.24
CA GLY A 95 6.33 -3.49 10.40
C GLY A 95 6.53 -2.73 9.09
N ILE A 96 6.95 -3.39 8.01
CA ILE A 96 7.09 -2.79 6.67
C ILE A 96 5.83 -3.00 5.84
N VAL A 97 5.40 -4.25 5.72
CA VAL A 97 4.29 -4.66 4.85
C VAL A 97 3.00 -4.00 5.31
N LEU A 98 2.77 -3.94 6.61
CA LEU A 98 1.49 -3.49 7.12
C LEU A 98 1.25 -1.99 6.86
N PRO A 99 2.18 -1.07 7.20
CA PRO A 99 2.06 0.34 6.84
C PRO A 99 2.04 0.58 5.33
N PHE A 100 2.72 -0.27 4.55
CA PHE A 100 2.67 -0.21 3.09
C PHE A 100 1.26 -0.52 2.55
N VAL A 101 0.67 -1.65 2.95
CA VAL A 101 -0.66 -2.08 2.48
C VAL A 101 -1.75 -1.11 2.96
N THR A 102 -1.72 -0.68 4.22
CA THR A 102 -2.70 0.29 4.74
C THR A 102 -2.63 1.61 3.97
N THR A 103 -1.43 2.07 3.63
CA THR A 103 -1.25 3.30 2.84
C THR A 103 -1.87 3.21 1.45
N ILE A 104 -1.81 2.05 0.78
CA ILE A 104 -2.51 1.82 -0.49
C ILE A 104 -4.02 1.86 -0.29
N LEU A 105 -4.52 1.16 0.74
CA LEU A 105 -5.96 1.04 1.00
C LEU A 105 -6.61 2.36 1.43
N ARG A 106 -5.85 3.34 1.94
CA ARG A 106 -6.37 4.70 2.18
C ARG A 106 -6.99 5.31 0.92
N SER A 107 -6.46 5.01 -0.27
CA SER A 107 -7.01 5.49 -1.54
C SER A 107 -8.36 4.87 -1.91
N CYS A 108 -8.74 3.74 -1.30
CA CYS A 108 -10.07 3.14 -1.48
C CYS A 108 -11.20 4.03 -0.96
N LYS A 109 -10.94 4.90 0.04
CA LYS A 109 -11.95 5.80 0.60
C LYS A 109 -12.47 6.82 -0.42
N ALA A 110 -11.60 7.27 -1.33
CA ALA A 110 -11.97 8.16 -2.43
C ALA A 110 -12.60 7.42 -3.62
N SER A 111 -12.52 6.09 -3.63
CA SER A 111 -13.00 5.24 -4.72
C SER A 111 -14.48 4.93 -4.58
N LYS A 112 -15.23 4.99 -5.67
CA LYS A 112 -16.62 4.52 -5.74
C LYS A 112 -16.67 3.00 -5.94
N VAL A 113 -15.70 2.43 -6.64
CA VAL A 113 -15.63 1.01 -6.97
C VAL A 113 -14.98 0.21 -5.83
N PHE A 114 -13.83 0.66 -5.34
CA PHE A 114 -13.04 -0.07 -4.34
C PHE A 114 -13.40 0.28 -2.90
N CYS A 115 -14.61 0.78 -2.67
CA CYS A 115 -15.10 1.10 -1.33
C CYS A 115 -15.06 -0.14 -0.39
N PRO A 116 -15.18 0.03 0.94
CA PRO A 116 -14.99 -1.07 1.89
C PRO A 116 -15.90 -2.28 1.69
N LYS A 117 -17.08 -2.09 1.09
CA LYS A 117 -18.05 -3.16 0.76
C LYS A 117 -17.71 -3.91 -0.52
N ASN A 118 -16.62 -3.53 -1.20
CA ASN A 118 -16.14 -4.25 -2.36
C ASN A 118 -15.49 -5.57 -1.93
N PRO A 119 -15.84 -6.74 -2.52
CA PRO A 119 -15.29 -8.03 -2.11
C PRO A 119 -13.76 -8.13 -2.17
N TRP A 120 -13.13 -7.43 -3.13
CA TRP A 120 -11.67 -7.38 -3.23
C TRP A 120 -11.06 -6.59 -2.07
N THR A 121 -11.61 -5.41 -1.77
CA THR A 121 -11.16 -4.56 -0.67
C THR A 121 -11.39 -5.22 0.68
N GLU A 122 -12.59 -5.76 0.90
CA GLU A 122 -12.99 -6.47 2.12
C GLU A 122 -12.03 -7.63 2.42
N ALA A 123 -11.74 -8.47 1.43
CA ALA A 123 -10.86 -9.61 1.64
C ALA A 123 -9.41 -9.22 2.03
N ILE A 124 -8.92 -8.06 1.61
CA ILE A 124 -7.61 -7.55 2.06
C ILE A 124 -7.72 -6.99 3.48
N LEU A 125 -8.79 -6.26 3.78
CA LEU A 125 -9.05 -5.71 5.11
C LEU A 125 -9.22 -6.80 6.17
N THR A 126 -9.88 -7.90 5.85
CA THR A 126 -10.01 -9.05 6.75
C THR A 126 -8.64 -9.63 7.09
N ARG A 127 -7.78 -9.86 6.09
CA ARG A 127 -6.41 -10.34 6.33
C ARG A 127 -5.56 -9.36 7.13
N LEU A 128 -5.72 -8.06 6.88
CA LEU A 128 -5.09 -7.02 7.68
C LEU A 128 -5.53 -7.06 9.15
N ALA A 129 -6.83 -7.23 9.40
CA ALA A 129 -7.38 -7.29 10.75
C ALA A 129 -6.93 -8.55 11.51
N GLU A 130 -6.79 -9.68 10.83
CA GLU A 130 -6.24 -10.91 11.41
C GLU A 130 -4.78 -10.71 11.84
N LEU A 131 -3.96 -10.09 11.00
CA LEU A 131 -2.55 -9.76 11.31
C LEU A 131 -2.39 -8.75 12.45
N TRP A 132 -3.35 -7.84 12.62
CA TRP A 132 -3.35 -6.87 13.74
C TRP A 132 -3.89 -7.44 15.06
N GLY A 133 -4.52 -8.62 15.04
CA GLY A 133 -5.32 -9.11 16.14
C GLY A 133 -6.74 -8.52 16.10
N ALA A 134 -7.74 -9.40 16.22
CA ALA A 134 -9.16 -9.18 15.93
C ALA A 134 -9.90 -8.07 16.72
N ALA A 135 -9.20 -7.19 17.45
CA ALA A 135 -9.80 -6.14 18.30
C ALA A 135 -10.06 -4.80 17.57
N MET A 136 -9.58 -4.61 16.34
CA MET A 136 -9.67 -3.34 15.61
C MET A 136 -10.66 -3.42 14.44
N ASN A 137 -11.61 -2.47 14.34
CA ASN A 137 -12.51 -2.38 13.18
C ASN A 137 -11.69 -2.07 11.91
N PRO A 138 -11.74 -2.87 10.81
CA PRO A 138 -10.74 -2.81 9.73
C PRO A 138 -10.60 -1.45 9.02
N MET A 139 -11.70 -0.70 8.91
CA MET A 139 -11.67 0.66 8.35
C MET A 139 -11.15 1.68 9.36
N ASN A 140 -11.43 1.47 10.64
CA ASN A 140 -10.82 2.23 11.72
C ASN A 140 -9.33 1.88 11.79
N ALA A 141 -8.87 0.63 11.64
CA ALA A 141 -7.45 0.28 11.56
C ALA A 141 -6.68 1.01 10.44
N VAL A 142 -7.29 1.16 9.25
CA VAL A 142 -6.69 1.94 8.14
C VAL A 142 -6.67 3.45 8.44
N CYS A 143 -7.62 3.95 9.24
CA CYS A 143 -7.69 5.35 9.68
C CYS A 143 -6.93 5.63 11.00
N ASP A 144 -6.77 4.63 11.87
CA ASP A 144 -6.19 4.65 13.22
C ASP A 144 -4.72 4.18 13.17
N ALA A 145 -4.26 3.61 12.05
CA ALA A 145 -2.84 3.58 11.71
C ALA A 145 -2.23 5.00 11.71
N ASP A 146 -3.06 6.05 11.62
CA ASP A 146 -2.65 7.44 11.86
C ASP A 146 -2.27 7.70 13.34
N VAL A 147 -2.76 6.90 14.28
CA VAL A 147 -2.45 6.97 15.72
C VAL A 147 -1.25 6.07 16.08
N ALA A 148 -1.10 4.92 15.42
CA ALA A 148 0.05 4.02 15.65
C ALA A 148 1.38 4.60 15.12
N ASP A 149 1.36 5.39 14.04
CA ASP A 149 2.53 6.15 13.55
C ASP A 149 3.02 7.23 14.57
N GLN A 150 2.26 7.52 15.63
CA GLN A 150 2.66 8.46 16.70
C GLN A 150 3.25 7.79 17.95
N HIS A 151 3.24 6.45 18.04
CA HIS A 151 3.71 5.72 19.22
C HIS A 151 4.78 4.65 18.93
N LEU A 152 5.45 4.75 17.78
CA LEU A 152 6.69 4.04 17.46
C LEU A 152 7.82 5.02 17.14
#